data_AF-A0A7X9H149-F1
#
_entry.id   AF-A0A7X9H149-F1
#
_cell.length_a   1.000
_cell.length_b   1.000
_cell.length_c   1.000
_cell.angle_alpha   90.00
_cell.angle_beta   90.00
_cell.angle_gamma   90.00
#
_symmetry.space_group_name_H-M   'P 1'
#
loop_
_entity.id
_entity.type
_entity.pdbx_description
1 polymer ?
#
loop_
_entity_poly.entity_id
_entity_poly.type
_entity_poly.pdbx_seq_one_letter_code
_entity_poly.pdbx_strand_id
1 'polypeptide(L)'
;MNISNRDKFYIYERDKRRCFYCKKDLKYRQITLDHYFPKSKGGTKEIFNLVLSCKKCNRLKGNKIPINYEEIIIIMFKKAYIDGMIKCTKLIVSNLELKKEIFKVNRIESIKPNFVFQSNNMRFYIIDNTIEKIVFLGG
;
A
#
# COMPACT_ATOMS: atom_id res chain seq x y z
N MET A 1 9.59 -9.61 9.52
CA MET A 1 8.46 -9.60 8.56
C MET A 1 8.80 -10.63 7.52
N ASN A 2 7.89 -11.58 7.25
CA ASN A 2 8.07 -12.53 6.16
C ASN A 2 7.39 -11.92 4.93
N ILE A 3 8.16 -11.55 3.91
CA ILE A 3 7.66 -11.05 2.63
C ILE A 3 8.17 -11.97 1.54
N SER A 4 7.32 -12.33 0.59
CA SER A 4 7.73 -13.23 -0.47
C SER A 4 8.81 -12.59 -1.36
N ASN A 5 9.67 -13.41 -1.97
CA ASN A 5 10.65 -12.92 -2.94
C ASN A 5 9.97 -12.22 -4.12
N ARG A 6 8.76 -12.68 -4.50
CA ARG A 6 7.92 -12.06 -5.53
C ARG A 6 7.53 -10.63 -5.14
N ASP A 7 7.00 -10.43 -3.94
CA ASP A 7 6.55 -9.12 -3.47
C ASP A 7 7.72 -8.15 -3.31
N LYS A 8 8.85 -8.65 -2.79
CA LYS A 8 10.08 -7.88 -2.68
C LYS A 8 10.61 -7.44 -4.03
N PHE A 9 10.58 -8.33 -5.02
CA PHE A 9 10.98 -8.02 -6.40
C PHE A 9 10.00 -7.03 -7.05
N TYR A 10 8.70 -7.20 -6.85
CA TYR A 10 7.70 -6.25 -7.31
C TYR A 10 7.96 -4.84 -6.76
N ILE A 11 8.17 -4.69 -5.45
CA ILE A 11 8.47 -3.36 -4.86
C ILE A 11 9.76 -2.78 -5.44
N TYR A 12 10.78 -3.63 -5.68
CA TYR A 12 12.04 -3.20 -6.27
C TYR A 12 11.85 -2.56 -7.66
N GLU A 13 11.08 -3.21 -8.52
CA GLU A 13 10.79 -2.69 -9.87
C GLU A 13 9.80 -1.51 -9.82
N ARG A 14 8.75 -1.59 -8.97
CA ARG A 14 7.74 -0.54 -8.76
C ARG A 14 8.39 0.80 -8.41
N ASP A 15 9.38 0.77 -7.52
CA ASP A 15 10.10 1.96 -7.04
C ASP A 15 11.31 2.31 -7.94
N LYS A 16 11.34 1.78 -9.17
CA LYS A 16 12.37 2.04 -10.18
C LYS A 16 13.79 1.79 -9.68
N ARG A 17 13.96 0.78 -8.82
CA ARG A 17 15.24 0.40 -8.21
C ARG A 17 15.92 1.52 -7.43
N ARG A 18 15.16 2.53 -7.00
CA ARG A 18 15.64 3.72 -6.29
C ARG A 18 15.08 3.78 -4.88
N CYS A 19 15.90 4.25 -3.94
CA CYS A 19 15.43 4.55 -2.59
C CYS A 19 14.25 5.53 -2.67
N PHE A 20 13.11 5.17 -2.09
CA PHE A 20 11.90 5.99 -2.08
C PHE A 20 12.16 7.39 -1.52
N TYR A 21 13.04 7.49 -0.51
CA TYR A 21 13.37 8.74 0.18
C TYR A 21 14.42 9.58 -0.57
N CYS A 22 15.65 9.07 -0.70
CA CYS A 22 16.76 9.86 -1.25
C CYS A 22 16.95 9.69 -2.76
N LYS A 23 16.12 8.89 -3.43
CA LYS A 23 16.14 8.62 -4.88
C LYS A 23 17.42 7.99 -5.43
N LYS A 24 18.40 7.65 -4.58
CA LYS A 24 19.61 6.92 -4.97
C LYS A 24 19.29 5.54 -5.55
N ASP A 25 19.95 5.17 -6.64
CA ASP A 25 19.89 3.82 -7.22
C ASP A 25 20.42 2.77 -6.24
N LEU A 26 19.70 1.65 -6.12
CA LEU A 26 20.03 0.53 -5.24
C LEU A 26 20.13 -0.76 -6.05
N LYS A 27 21.19 -1.53 -5.81
CA LYS A 27 21.25 -2.93 -6.28
C LYS A 27 20.32 -3.78 -5.42
N TYR A 28 19.67 -4.79 -5.99
CA TYR A 28 18.73 -5.66 -5.27
C TYR A 28 19.27 -6.21 -3.92
N ARG A 29 20.56 -6.55 -3.84
CA ARG A 29 21.22 -7.03 -2.60
C ARG A 29 21.36 -5.97 -1.49
N GLN A 30 21.22 -4.69 -1.81
CA GLN A 30 21.42 -3.57 -0.88
C GLN A 30 20.11 -3.02 -0.33
N ILE A 31 18.99 -3.52 -0.82
CA ILE A 31 17.67 -2.95 -0.53
C ILE A 31 17.19 -3.36 0.86
N THR A 32 16.50 -2.44 1.51
CA THR A 32 15.57 -2.74 2.60
C THR A 32 14.17 -2.37 2.18
N LEU A 33 13.18 -2.99 2.79
CA LEU A 33 11.80 -2.55 2.71
C LEU A 33 11.44 -1.83 4.00
N ASP A 34 10.74 -0.71 3.87
CA ASP A 34 10.28 0.07 5.01
C ASP A 34 8.76 0.21 4.99
N HIS A 35 8.17 0.31 6.18
CA HIS A 35 6.75 0.62 6.33
C HIS A 35 6.58 2.14 6.28
N TYR A 36 5.99 2.64 5.19
CA TYR A 36 5.81 4.07 4.97
C TYR A 36 5.07 4.70 6.15
N PHE A 37 3.92 4.13 6.51
CA PHE A 37 3.32 4.30 7.81
C PHE A 37 3.90 3.26 8.79
N PRO A 38 4.58 3.67 9.88
CA PRO A 38 5.28 2.77 10.78
C PRO A 38 4.37 1.69 11.41
N LYS A 39 4.86 0.44 11.44
CA LYS A 39 4.18 -0.67 12.11
C LYS A 39 3.87 -0.39 13.59
N SER A 40 4.80 0.24 14.31
CA SER A 40 4.63 0.61 15.73
C SER A 40 3.53 1.65 15.98
N LYS A 41 3.02 2.29 14.92
CA LYS A 41 1.89 3.22 14.98
C LYS A 41 0.60 2.64 14.40
N GLY A 42 0.59 1.37 14.00
CA GLY A 42 -0.56 0.70 13.39
C GLY A 42 -0.45 0.50 11.88
N GLY A 43 0.72 0.74 11.28
CA GLY A 43 0.95 0.49 9.86
C GLY A 43 0.86 -0.99 9.49
N THR A 44 0.17 -1.26 8.38
CA THR A 44 -0.07 -2.61 7.89
C THR A 44 1.16 -3.19 7.18
N LYS A 45 1.13 -4.50 6.92
CA LYS A 45 2.18 -5.20 6.15
C LYS A 45 1.91 -5.24 4.64
N GLU A 46 0.83 -4.60 4.22
CA GLU A 46 0.34 -4.61 2.86
C GLU A 46 1.34 -3.98 1.90
N ILE A 47 1.35 -4.45 0.65
CA ILE A 47 2.30 -4.04 -0.38
C ILE A 47 2.27 -2.52 -0.63
N PHE A 48 1.11 -1.88 -0.43
CA PHE A 48 0.94 -0.44 -0.59
C PHE A 48 1.56 0.38 0.55
N ASN A 49 1.82 -0.23 1.71
CA ASN A 49 2.48 0.42 2.83
C ASN A 49 4.00 0.15 2.84
N LEU A 50 4.50 -0.68 1.92
CA LEU A 50 5.92 -1.00 1.83
C LEU A 50 6.58 -0.22 0.70
N VAL A 51 7.74 0.39 1.02
CA VAL A 51 8.57 1.13 0.06
C VAL A 51 10.01 0.66 0.05
N LEU A 52 10.65 0.76 -1.11
CA LEU A 52 12.06 0.47 -1.30
C LEU A 52 12.90 1.54 -0.60
N SER A 53 13.81 1.15 0.29
CA SER A 53 14.65 2.09 1.03
C SER A 53 16.10 1.62 1.11
N CYS A 54 17.02 2.59 1.22
CA CYS A 54 18.39 2.29 1.63
C CYS A 54 18.47 2.21 3.16
N LYS A 55 19.45 1.45 3.70
CA LYS A 55 19.64 1.29 5.15
C LYS A 55 19.71 2.63 5.91
N LYS A 56 20.39 3.64 5.33
CA LYS A 56 20.53 4.98 5.93
C LYS A 56 19.18 5.68 6.09
N CYS A 57 18.41 5.79 5.01
CA CYS A 57 17.10 6.46 5.03
C CYS A 57 16.10 5.71 5.92
N ASN A 58 16.07 4.38 5.84
CA ASN A 58 15.20 3.55 6.68
C ASN A 58 15.46 3.82 8.17
N ARG A 59 16.74 3.82 8.58
CA ARG A 59 17.15 4.14 9.96
C ARG A 59 16.79 5.58 10.36
N LEU A 60 16.99 6.57 9.48
CA LEU A 60 16.69 7.98 9.76
C LEU A 60 15.18 8.25 9.91
N LYS A 61 14.34 7.56 9.13
CA LYS A 61 12.89 7.65 9.24
C LYS A 61 12.41 7.06 10.56
N GLY A 62 12.90 5.86 10.92
CA GLY A 62 12.49 5.16 12.13
C GLY A 62 10.98 4.99 12.21
N ASN A 63 10.38 5.38 13.34
CA ASN A 63 8.94 5.31 13.58
C ASN A 63 8.18 6.61 13.33
N LYS A 64 8.77 7.57 12.59
CA LYS A 64 8.09 8.81 12.22
C LYS A 64 7.02 8.53 11.16
N ILE A 65 5.84 9.11 11.36
CA ILE A 65 4.75 9.12 10.38
C ILE A 65 5.04 10.25 9.37
N PRO A 66 5.19 9.95 8.07
CA PRO A 66 5.33 10.99 7.05
C PRO A 66 4.09 11.89 6.99
N ILE A 67 4.26 13.20 6.83
CA ILE A 67 3.14 14.17 6.77
C ILE A 67 2.14 13.85 5.65
N ASN A 68 2.62 13.32 4.53
CA ASN A 68 1.84 12.96 3.34
C ASN A 68 1.54 11.45 3.26
N TYR A 69 1.42 10.76 4.41
CA TYR A 69 1.20 9.31 4.42
C TYR A 69 -0.07 8.90 3.67
N GLU A 70 -1.15 9.66 3.82
CA GLU A 70 -2.45 9.33 3.21
C GLU A 70 -2.37 9.33 1.69
N GLU A 71 -1.90 10.44 1.11
CA GLU A 71 -1.75 10.61 -0.32
C GLU A 71 -0.90 9.49 -0.94
N ILE A 72 0.28 9.24 -0.38
CA ILE A 72 1.21 8.24 -0.90
C ILE A 72 0.63 6.83 -0.78
N ILE A 73 -0.01 6.48 0.34
CA ILE A 73 -0.60 5.14 0.50
C ILE A 73 -1.79 4.95 -0.43
N ILE A 74 -2.62 5.97 -0.66
CA ILE A 74 -3.71 5.89 -1.65
C ILE A 74 -3.15 5.67 -3.06
N ILE A 75 -2.11 6.40 -3.46
CA ILE A 75 -1.45 6.21 -4.76
C ILE A 75 -0.90 4.78 -4.87
N MET A 76 -0.24 4.29 -3.82
CA MET A 76 0.35 2.94 -3.80
C MET A 76 -0.71 1.84 -3.80
N PHE A 77 -1.85 2.05 -3.13
CA PHE A 77 -2.98 1.13 -3.15
C PHE A 77 -3.58 1.02 -4.55
N LYS A 78 -3.89 2.15 -5.19
CA LYS A 78 -4.41 2.18 -6.57
C LYS A 78 -3.45 1.51 -7.53
N LYS A 79 -2.14 1.82 -7.43
CA LYS A 79 -1.11 1.19 -8.25
C LYS A 79 -1.04 -0.32 -8.02
N ALA A 80 -1.02 -0.77 -6.77
CA ALA A 80 -0.96 -2.19 -6.46
C ALA A 80 -2.19 -2.96 -6.95
N TYR A 81 -3.38 -2.34 -6.96
CA TYR A 81 -4.58 -2.93 -7.58
C TYR A 81 -4.43 -3.05 -9.10
N ILE A 82 -4.01 -1.98 -9.79
CA ILE A 82 -3.79 -1.98 -11.25
C ILE A 82 -2.76 -3.04 -11.63
N ASP A 83 -1.68 -3.15 -10.87
CA ASP A 83 -0.58 -4.09 -11.09
C ASP A 83 -0.95 -5.54 -10.69
N GLY A 84 -2.18 -5.79 -10.23
CA GLY A 84 -2.68 -7.13 -9.85
C GLY A 84 -2.09 -7.67 -8.54
N MET A 85 -1.44 -6.81 -7.76
CA MET A 85 -0.87 -7.15 -6.46
C MET A 85 -1.91 -7.07 -5.34
N ILE A 86 -2.95 -6.23 -5.49
CA ILE A 86 -4.15 -6.28 -4.67
C ILE A 86 -5.26 -7.00 -5.44
N LYS A 87 -5.83 -8.05 -4.84
CA LYS A 87 -6.90 -8.83 -5.45
C LYS A 87 -8.24 -8.58 -4.76
N CYS A 88 -9.34 -8.84 -5.45
CA CYS A 88 -10.66 -8.93 -4.85
C CYS A 88 -11.17 -10.36 -5.01
N THR A 89 -11.55 -11.01 -3.91
CA THR A 89 -12.12 -12.36 -3.92
C THR A 89 -13.65 -12.35 -3.92
N LYS A 90 -14.28 -11.18 -3.78
CA LYS A 90 -15.73 -11.03 -3.67
C LYS A 90 -16.35 -10.69 -5.03
N LEU A 91 -17.33 -11.48 -5.45
CA LEU A 91 -18.10 -11.28 -6.69
C LEU A 91 -19.36 -10.42 -6.47
N ILE A 92 -19.31 -9.47 -5.53
CA ILE A 92 -20.46 -8.61 -5.19
C ILE A 92 -20.56 -7.35 -6.04
N VAL A 93 -19.50 -7.01 -6.79
CA VAL A 93 -19.42 -5.83 -7.66
C VAL A 93 -18.75 -6.25 -8.97
N SER A 94 -19.19 -5.69 -10.09
CA SER A 94 -18.54 -5.95 -11.38
C SER A 94 -17.10 -5.45 -11.40
N ASN A 95 -16.19 -6.12 -12.12
CA ASN A 95 -14.79 -5.67 -12.23
C ASN A 95 -14.66 -4.22 -12.73
N LEU A 96 -15.56 -3.77 -13.61
CA LEU A 96 -15.58 -2.41 -14.13
C LEU A 96 -15.95 -1.39 -13.05
N GLU A 97 -16.99 -1.66 -12.28
CA GLU A 97 -17.44 -0.80 -11.18
C GLU A 97 -16.41 -0.77 -10.04
N LEU A 98 -15.88 -1.93 -9.66
CA LEU A 98 -14.83 -2.04 -8.67
C LEU A 98 -13.61 -1.20 -9.05
N LYS A 99 -13.18 -1.30 -10.33
CA LYS A 99 -12.10 -0.46 -10.85
C LYS A 99 -12.45 1.02 -10.72
N LYS A 100 -13.63 1.46 -11.20
CA LYS A 100 -14.07 2.86 -11.11
C LYS A 100 -14.02 3.40 -9.68
N GLU A 101 -14.53 2.65 -8.70
CA GLU A 101 -14.55 3.09 -7.31
C GLU A 101 -13.15 3.09 -6.67
N ILE A 102 -12.28 2.13 -6.98
CA ILE A 102 -10.88 2.16 -6.54
C ILE A 102 -10.16 3.40 -7.06
N PHE A 103 -10.39 3.80 -8.31
CA PHE A 103 -9.81 5.03 -8.86
C PHE A 103 -10.34 6.30 -8.17
N LYS A 104 -11.57 6.27 -7.66
CA LYS A 104 -12.19 7.37 -6.89
C LYS A 104 -11.80 7.41 -5.41
N VAL A 105 -11.06 6.42 -4.89
CA VAL A 105 -10.58 6.45 -3.50
C VAL A 105 -9.82 7.74 -3.23
N ASN A 106 -10.27 8.49 -2.25
CA ASN A 106 -9.73 9.79 -1.87
C ASN A 106 -9.43 9.88 -0.37
N ARG A 107 -9.82 8.87 0.40
CA ARG A 107 -9.66 8.84 1.85
C ARG A 107 -9.10 7.50 2.30
N ILE A 108 -8.26 7.57 3.33
CA ILE A 108 -7.81 6.42 4.10
C ILE A 108 -8.23 6.63 5.56
N GLU A 109 -8.81 5.61 6.15
CA GLU A 109 -9.16 5.58 7.57
C GLU A 109 -8.29 4.52 8.25
N SER A 110 -7.61 4.90 9.34
CA SER A 110 -6.82 3.97 10.14
C SER A 110 -7.72 3.35 11.21
N ILE A 111 -8.35 2.21 10.92
CA ILE A 111 -9.09 1.42 11.90
C ILE A 111 -8.22 0.25 12.31
N LYS A 112 -7.52 0.37 13.45
CA LYS A 112 -6.62 -0.70 13.93
C LYS A 112 -7.36 -2.05 13.90
N PRO A 113 -6.77 -3.11 13.28
CA PRO A 113 -5.39 -3.20 12.80
C PRO A 113 -5.16 -2.83 11.31
N ASN A 114 -6.18 -2.42 10.56
CA ASN A 114 -6.14 -2.34 9.10
C ASN A 114 -6.36 -0.91 8.56
N PHE A 115 -5.82 -0.65 7.37
CA PHE A 115 -6.22 0.53 6.61
C PHE A 115 -7.50 0.24 5.83
N VAL A 116 -8.44 1.18 5.91
CA VAL A 116 -9.67 1.17 5.15
C VAL A 116 -9.58 2.27 4.12
N PHE A 117 -9.74 1.90 2.86
CA PHE A 117 -9.77 2.86 1.75
C PHE A 117 -11.20 3.21 1.44
N GLN A 118 -11.47 4.49 1.24
CA GLN A 118 -12.81 4.97 0.99
C GLN A 118 -12.87 5.81 -0.29
N SER A 119 -13.87 5.47 -1.11
CA SER A 119 -14.43 6.28 -2.19
C SER A 119 -15.75 6.91 -1.72
N ASN A 120 -16.43 7.67 -2.57
CA ASN A 120 -17.72 8.24 -2.20
C ASN A 120 -18.77 7.17 -1.89
N ASN A 121 -18.72 6.02 -2.57
CA ASN A 121 -19.79 5.02 -2.51
C ASN A 121 -19.37 3.72 -1.80
N MET A 122 -18.07 3.48 -1.60
CA MET A 122 -17.56 2.21 -1.10
C MET A 122 -16.38 2.38 -0.16
N ARG A 123 -16.31 1.50 0.84
CA ARG A 123 -15.15 1.22 1.68
C ARG A 123 -14.55 -0.13 1.34
N PHE A 124 -13.22 -0.19 1.29
CA PHE A 124 -12.44 -1.37 1.00
C PHE A 124 -11.58 -1.71 2.22
N TYR A 125 -11.74 -2.92 2.75
CA TYR A 125 -10.92 -3.44 3.85
C TYR A 125 -9.94 -4.44 3.27
N ILE A 126 -8.64 -4.17 3.48
CA ILE A 126 -7.56 -4.96 2.87
C ILE A 126 -6.84 -5.75 3.96
N ILE A 127 -6.64 -7.04 3.69
CA ILE A 127 -5.87 -7.96 4.52
C ILE A 127 -5.06 -8.85 3.57
N ASP A 128 -3.76 -8.99 3.82
CA ASP A 128 -2.86 -9.89 3.09
C ASP A 128 -2.96 -9.73 1.56
N ASN A 129 -2.90 -8.48 1.13
CA ASN A 129 -3.00 -7.99 -0.23
C ASN A 129 -4.32 -8.36 -0.94
N THR A 130 -5.39 -8.56 -0.18
CA THR A 130 -6.71 -8.92 -0.68
C THR A 130 -7.78 -7.98 -0.11
N ILE A 131 -8.68 -7.50 -0.97
CA ILE A 131 -9.91 -6.81 -0.57
C ILE A 131 -10.85 -7.88 0.00
N GLU A 132 -10.83 -8.01 1.32
CA GLU A 132 -11.61 -9.02 2.06
C GLU A 132 -13.06 -8.60 2.27
N LYS A 133 -13.30 -7.29 2.38
CA LYS A 133 -14.64 -6.74 2.60
C LYS A 133 -14.82 -5.44 1.81
N ILE A 134 -15.98 -5.33 1.17
CA ILE A 134 -16.47 -4.10 0.57
C ILE A 134 -17.73 -3.71 1.34
N VAL A 135 -17.81 -2.46 1.77
CA VAL A 135 -19.02 -1.88 2.39
C VAL A 135 -19.49 -0.75 1.50
N PHE A 136 -20.72 -0.86 1.02
CA PHE A 136 -21.38 0.22 0.29
C PHE A 136 -21.83 1.29 1.28
N LEU A 137 -21.59 2.55 0.95
CA LEU A 137 -21.92 3.70 1.79
C LEU A 137 -23.35 4.24 1.58
N GLY A 138 -24.21 3.45 0.95
CA GLY A 138 -25.61 3.81 0.67
C GLY A 138 -25.78 4.65 -0.59
N GLY A 139 -26.92 4.43 -1.26
CA GLY A 139 -27.50 5.37 -2.22
C GLY A 139 -28.47 6.34 -1.56
#